data_AF-A0AAU7BF51-F1
#
_entry.id   AF-A0AAU7BF51-F1
#
_cell.length_a   1.000
_cell.length_b   1.000
_cell.length_c   1.000
_cell.angle_alpha   90.00
_cell.angle_beta   90.00
_cell.angle_gamma   90.00
#
_symmetry.space_group_name_H-M   'P 1'
#
loop_
_entity.id
_entity.type
_entity.pdbx_description
1 polymer ?
#
loop_
_entity_poly.entity_id
_entity_poly.type
_entity_poly.pdbx_seq_one_letter_code
_entity_poly.pdbx_strand_id
1 'polypeptide(L)' 'MAFDYDSRTADKFVVRLPDGMRDQVNAAATADDRSMNSLIVKAIREYLDLQQRQQTLLGALVLANQMQGQQDTQVQQP' A
#
# COMPACT_ATOMS: atom_id res chain seq x y z
N MET A 1 10.29 -25.31 4.77
CA MET A 1 11.45 -24.43 5.02
C MET A 1 11.00 -23.37 6.00
N ALA A 2 11.43 -23.46 7.26
CA ALA A 2 11.20 -22.39 8.22
C ALA A 2 12.12 -21.23 7.82
N PHE A 3 11.54 -20.11 7.40
CA PHE A 3 12.30 -18.89 7.18
C PHE A 3 12.69 -18.38 8.57
N ASP A 4 13.92 -18.67 8.97
CA ASP A 4 14.54 -18.13 10.18
C ASP A 4 14.73 -16.62 9.96
N TYR A 5 13.67 -15.85 10.19
CA TYR A 5 13.64 -14.40 10.05
C TYR A 5 14.25 -13.80 11.32
N ASP A 6 15.54 -14.05 11.53
CA ASP A 6 16.28 -13.42 12.61
C ASP A 6 16.33 -11.91 12.34
N SER A 7 15.96 -11.09 13.33
CA SER A 7 16.12 -9.64 13.25
C SER A 7 17.56 -9.21 12.94
N ARG A 8 18.54 -10.09 13.17
CA ARG A 8 19.94 -9.87 12.81
C ARG A 8 20.23 -9.98 11.32
N THR A 9 19.50 -10.85 10.59
CA THR A 9 19.66 -11.09 9.15
C THR A 9 18.71 -10.26 8.29
N ALA A 10 17.71 -9.61 8.91
CA ALA A 10 16.79 -8.71 8.21
C ALA A 10 17.52 -7.48 7.61
N ASP A 11 17.05 -7.04 6.44
CA ASP A 11 17.51 -5.81 5.79
C ASP A 11 17.19 -4.57 6.64
N LYS A 12 18.18 -3.70 6.81
CA LYS A 12 18.10 -2.53 7.67
C LYS A 12 18.19 -1.26 6.83
N PHE A 13 17.26 -0.34 7.06
CA PHE A 13 17.28 0.98 6.44
C PHE A 13 17.11 2.05 7.52
N VAL A 14 17.87 3.14 7.41
CA VAL A 14 17.82 4.24 8.37
C VAL A 14 16.95 5.36 7.78
N VAL A 15 15.88 5.71 8.49
CA VAL A 15 14.97 6.81 8.11
C VAL A 15 15.26 8.04 8.96
N ARG A 16 15.37 9.20 8.30
CA ARG A 16 15.39 10.49 8.98
C ARG A 16 13.96 10.99 9.10
N LEU A 17 13.46 11.05 10.31
CA LEU A 17 12.13 11.56 10.61
C LEU A 17 12.22 13.06 10.94
N PRO A 18 11.26 13.88 10.52
CA PRO A 18 11.11 15.26 10.99
C PRO A 18 10.92 15.33 12.52
N ASP A 19 11.18 16.50 13.09
CA ASP A 19 11.02 16.74 14.52
C ASP A 19 9.61 16.38 15.00
N GLY A 20 9.53 15.69 16.15
CA GLY A 20 8.28 15.24 16.76
C GLY A 20 7.60 14.04 16.09
N MET A 21 7.96 13.68 14.85
CA MET A 21 7.32 12.54 14.17
C MET A 21 7.67 11.21 14.83
N ARG A 22 8.89 11.06 15.38
CA ARG A 22 9.30 9.85 16.09
C ARG A 22 8.43 9.61 17.34
N ASP A 23 8.10 10.66 18.08
CA ASP A 23 7.28 10.56 19.28
C ASP A 23 5.84 10.18 18.95
N GLN A 24 5.30 10.72 17.84
CA GLN A 24 3.99 10.31 17.31
C GLN A 24 3.97 8.83 16.93
N VAL A 25 5.01 8.35 16.24
CA VAL A 25 5.15 6.92 15.90
C VAL A 25 5.22 6.06 17.15
N ASN A 26 5.96 6.49 18.18
CA ASN A 26 6.08 5.76 19.44
C ASN A 26 4.74 5.70 20.21
N ALA A 27 4.02 6.82 20.28
CA ALA A 27 2.70 6.87 20.91
C ALA A 27 1.70 5.94 20.19
N ALA A 28 1.68 5.97 18.85
CA ALA A 28 0.83 5.08 18.06
C ALA A 28 1.20 3.60 18.26
N ALA A 29 2.49 3.27 18.29
CA ALA A 29 2.95 1.90 18.50
C ALA A 29 2.60 1.37 19.89
N THR A 30 2.70 2.24 20.91
CA THR A 30 2.33 1.92 22.30
C THR A 30 0.82 1.68 22.42
N ALA A 31 -0.01 2.50 21.76
CA ALA A 31 -1.46 2.32 21.77
C ALA A 31 -1.93 1.03 21.08
N ASP A 32 -1.15 0.53 20.11
CA ASP A 32 -1.44 -0.69 19.35
C ASP A 32 -0.76 -1.96 19.92
N ASP A 33 -0.12 -1.86 21.11
CA ASP A 33 0.68 -2.92 21.75
C ASP A 33 1.74 -3.55 20.83
N ARG A 34 2.42 -2.71 20.03
CA ARG A 34 3.38 -3.13 19.00
C ARG A 34 4.70 -2.40 19.11
N SER A 35 5.76 -3.01 18.58
CA SER A 35 7.03 -2.30 18.40
C SER A 35 6.90 -1.21 17.34
N MET A 36 7.69 -0.14 17.46
CA MET A 36 7.79 0.88 16.40
C MET A 36 8.13 0.27 15.04
N ASN A 37 9.01 -0.75 15.00
CA ASN A 37 9.34 -1.45 13.76
C ASN A 37 8.11 -2.12 13.15
N SER A 38 7.32 -2.84 13.96
CA SER A 38 6.09 -3.50 13.51
C SER A 38 5.07 -2.51 12.96
N LEU A 39 4.95 -1.33 13.59
CA LEU A 39 4.06 -0.27 13.11
C LEU A 39 4.53 0.30 11.77
N ILE A 40 5.83 0.62 11.64
CA ILE A 40 6.40 1.14 10.38
C ILE A 40 6.26 0.13 9.24
N VAL A 41 6.55 -1.15 9.49
CA VAL A 41 6.38 -2.21 8.48
C VAL A 41 4.92 -2.33 8.04
N LYS A 42 3.97 -2.25 8.97
CA LYS A 42 2.53 -2.25 8.65
C LYS A 42 2.15 -1.05 7.80
N ALA A 43 2.58 0.16 8.18
CA ALA A 43 2.28 1.38 7.44
C ALA A 43 2.84 1.34 6.01
N ILE A 44 4.06 0.83 5.81
CA ILE A 44 4.66 0.67 4.48
C ILE A 44 3.85 -0.33 3.64
N ARG A 45 3.44 -1.46 4.22
CA ARG A 45 2.63 -2.45 3.52
C ARG A 45 1.29 -1.87 3.08
N GLU A 46 0.59 -1.18 3.99
CA GLU A 46 -0.68 -0.54 3.69
C GLU A 46 -0.55 0.51 2.59
N TYR A 47 0.53 1.30 2.61
CA TYR A 47 0.81 2.27 1.56
C TYR A 47 0.99 1.60 0.18
N LEU A 48 1.81 0.55 0.11
CA LEU A 48 2.06 -0.18 -1.15
C LEU A 48 0.81 -0.90 -1.66
N ASP A 49 0.08 -1.59 -0.78
CA ASP A 49 -1.14 -2.31 -1.13
C ASP A 49 -2.24 -1.35 -1.63
N LEU A 50 -2.39 -0.20 -0.96
CA LEU A 50 -3.37 0.81 -1.36
C LEU A 50 -3.08 1.35 -2.76
N GLN A 51 -1.81 1.63 -3.07
CA GLN A 51 -1.41 2.09 -4.40
C GLN A 51 -1.73 1.05 -5.49
N GLN A 52 -1.46 -0.23 -5.24
CA GLN A 52 -1.79 -1.31 -6.18
C GLN A 52 -3.30 -1.45 -6.41
N ARG A 53 -4.08 -1.37 -5.33
CA ARG A 53 -5.56 -1.43 -5.43
C ARG A 53 -6.11 -0.26 -6.22
N GLN A 54 -5.62 0.96 -5.96
CA GLN A 54 -6.04 2.15 -6.70
C GLN A 54 -5.73 2.02 -8.20
N GLN A 55 -4.53 1.54 -8.56
CA GLN A 55 -4.16 1.32 -9.96
C GLN A 55 -5.05 0.28 -10.65
N THR A 56 -5.35 -0.83 -9.97
CA THR A 56 -6.23 -1.87 -10.50
C THR A 56 -7.65 -1.34 -10.74
N LEU A 57 -8.19 -0.58 -9.78
CA LEU A 57 -9.52 0.01 -9.91
C LEU A 57 -9.58 1.02 -11.05
N LEU A 58 -8.58 1.89 -11.18
CA LEU A 58 -8.50 2.85 -12.29
C LEU A 58 -8.40 2.12 -13.64
N GLY A 59 -7.59 1.07 -13.74
CA GLY A 59 -7.50 0.24 -14.94
C GLY A 59 -8.83 -0.42 -15.32
N ALA A 60 -9.54 -0.97 -14.35
CA ALA A 60 -10.85 -1.58 -14.55
C ALA A 60 -11.89 -0.55 -15.04
N LEU A 61 -11.90 0.67 -14.46
CA LEU A 61 -12.78 1.76 -14.89
C LEU A 61 -12.47 2.24 -16.32
N VAL A 62 -11.19 2.33 -16.67
CA VAL A 62 -10.75 2.71 -18.01
C VAL A 62 -11.15 1.67 -19.05
N LEU A 63 -11.02 0.37 -18.72
CA LEU A 63 -11.47 -0.71 -19.59
C LEU A 63 -13.00 -0.70 -19.77
N ALA A 64 -13.75 -0.49 -18.69
CA ALA A 64 -15.21 -0.42 -18.72
C ALA A 64 -15.70 0.74 -19.62
N ASN A 65 -15.10 1.93 -19.51
CA ASN A 65 -15.42 3.07 -20.37
C ASN A 65 -15.15 2.78 -21.85
N GLN A 66 -14.04 2.08 -22.18
CA GLN A 66 -13.72 1.71 -23.56
C GLN A 66 -14.72 0.70 -24.13
N MET A 67 -15.14 -0.28 -23.33
CA MET A 67 -16.15 -1.27 -23.74
C MET A 67 -17.53 -0.62 -23.98
N GLN A 68 -17.90 0.40 -23.20
CA GLN A 68 -19.13 1.16 -23.42
C GLN A 68 -19.09 1.93 -24.75
N GLY A 69 -17.99 2.64 -25.02
CA GLY A 69 -17.84 3.35 -26.30
C GLY A 69 -17.87 2.45 -27.54
N GLN A 70 -17.38 1.20 -27.43
CA GLN A 70 -17.46 0.19 -28.49
C GLN A 70 -18.85 -0.40 -28.68
N GLN A 71 -19.67 -0.46 -27.62
CA GLN A 71 -21.06 -0.90 -27.73
C GLN A 71 -21.89 0.18 -28.43
N ASP A 72 -21.73 1.45 -28.05
CA ASP A 72 -22.45 2.57 -28.66
C ASP A 72 -22.17 2.72 -30.17
N THR A 73 -20.95 2.41 -30.63
CA THR A 73 -20.61 2.43 -32.06
C THR A 73 -21.16 1.23 -32.85
N GLN A 74 -21.47 0.11 -32.19
CA GLN A 74 -22.04 -1.07 -32.86
C GLN A 74 -23.56 -1.02 -32.99
N VAL A 75 -24.27 -0.28 -32.13
CA VAL A 75 -25.74 -0.11 -32.23
C VAL A 75 -26.16 0.93 -33.29
N GLN A 76 -25.20 1.66 -33.87
CA GLN A 76 -25.49 2.78 -34.77
C GLN A 76 -25.18 2.51 -36.26
N GLN A 77 -24.80 1.29 -36.64
CA GLN A 77 -24.69 0.93 -38.07
C GLN A 77 -26.00 0.28 -38.55
N PRO A 78 -26.67 0.84 -39.58
CA PRO A 78 -27.90 0.30 -40.16
C PRO A 78 -27.67 -0.98 -40.98
#